data_AF-A0A6G4WN50-F1
#
_entry.id   AF-A0A6G4WN50-F1
#
_cell.length_a   1.000
_cell.length_b   1.000
_cell.length_c   1.000
_cell.angle_alpha   90.00
_cell.angle_beta   90.00
_cell.angle_gamma   90.00
#
_symmetry.space_group_name_H-M   'P 1'
#
loop_
_entity.id
_entity.type
_entity.pdbx_description
1 polymer ?
#
loop_
_entity_poly.entity_id
_entity_poly.type
_entity_poly.pdbx_seq_one_letter_code
_entity_poly.pdbx_strand_id
1 'polypeptide(L)'
;MPSGYSSGRSSIEREIAANSMRFYEDWLADLVDNAKHLSKDKLHVESFARLSALNGVISVVSASFDPESRKFLLEAQNDAVLSHVGATFGSWRLSLQSLRSFAENSLCALYYVSHPIELKLWERGKYRIGFRDLAKFMSSHPDLEGYDCAVSSVNDLEKEYAELSKAVHGSAKTFRMTDSVSDILLWDRANGKFGKWTTRQRNTISCVVVILLALFDKSFQGAQHLEIRRSLNFVLSATKAKLVSDQIKINIPKVR
;
A
#
# COMPACT_ATOMS: atom_id res chain seq x y z
N MET A 1 28.14 23.12 -33.67
CA MET A 1 27.05 22.30 -34.28
C MET A 1 26.59 21.31 -33.22
N PRO A 2 25.29 21.11 -33.00
CA PRO A 2 24.17 21.29 -33.94
C PRO A 2 23.40 22.59 -33.68
N SER A 3 23.47 23.52 -34.64
CA SER A 3 22.62 24.71 -34.70
C SER A 3 21.53 24.44 -35.72
N GLY A 4 20.40 23.90 -35.26
CA GLY A 4 19.33 23.49 -36.15
C GLY A 4 18.06 23.16 -35.37
N TYR A 5 17.48 24.17 -34.70
CA TYR A 5 16.10 24.09 -34.23
C TYR A 5 15.32 25.31 -34.73
N SER A 6 14.72 25.09 -35.91
CA SER A 6 13.43 25.60 -36.37
C SER A 6 13.05 27.04 -35.98
N SER A 7 13.37 27.97 -36.88
CA SER A 7 12.52 29.13 -37.14
C SER A 7 11.17 28.63 -37.69
N GLY A 8 10.10 28.74 -36.89
CA GLY A 8 8.74 28.51 -37.39
C GLY A 8 7.81 27.71 -36.49
N ARG A 9 7.85 27.89 -35.17
CA ARG A 9 6.71 27.44 -34.36
C ARG A 9 5.52 28.37 -34.59
N SER A 10 4.35 27.81 -34.88
CA SER A 10 3.11 28.58 -35.02
C SER A 10 2.80 29.37 -33.73
N SER A 11 1.97 30.42 -33.82
CA SER A 11 1.56 31.18 -32.62
C SER A 11 0.98 30.28 -31.52
N ILE A 12 0.24 29.24 -31.94
CA ILE A 12 -0.39 28.25 -31.05
C ILE A 12 0.67 27.38 -30.37
N GLU A 13 1.70 26.93 -31.08
CA GLU A 13 2.77 26.11 -30.48
C GLU A 13 3.59 26.88 -29.43
N ARG A 14 3.76 28.19 -29.62
CA ARG A 14 4.40 29.06 -28.61
C ARG A 14 3.51 29.25 -27.39
N GLU A 15 2.21 29.43 -27.59
CA GLU A 15 1.24 29.54 -26.50
C GLU A 15 1.13 28.23 -25.69
N ILE A 16 1.05 27.07 -26.36
CA ILE A 16 1.06 25.75 -25.70
C ILE A 16 2.32 25.56 -24.87
N ALA A 17 3.50 25.89 -25.41
CA ALA A 17 4.76 25.78 -24.69
C ALA A 17 4.79 26.69 -23.46
N ALA A 18 4.32 27.94 -23.59
CA ALA A 18 4.24 28.89 -22.48
C ALA A 18 3.27 28.40 -21.39
N ASN A 19 2.09 27.90 -21.77
CA ASN A 19 1.10 27.37 -20.84
C ASN A 19 1.60 26.09 -20.13
N SER A 20 2.30 25.21 -20.85
CA SER A 20 2.91 24.01 -20.27
C SER A 20 4.00 24.35 -19.25
N MET A 21 4.84 25.35 -19.53
CA MET A 21 5.87 25.80 -18.58
C MET A 21 5.23 26.43 -17.35
N ARG A 22 4.25 27.32 -17.53
CA ARG A 22 3.51 27.93 -16.42
C ARG A 22 2.84 26.89 -15.53
N PHE A 23 2.10 25.97 -16.14
CA PHE A 23 1.50 24.85 -15.41
C PHE A 23 2.57 24.06 -14.63
N TYR A 24 3.71 23.74 -15.26
CA TYR A 24 4.80 23.01 -14.63
C TYR A 24 5.35 23.71 -13.38
N GLU A 25 5.62 25.01 -13.48
CA GLU A 25 6.12 25.83 -12.38
C GLU A 25 5.10 25.92 -11.24
N ASP A 26 3.83 26.18 -11.57
CA ASP A 26 2.74 26.31 -10.60
C ASP A 26 2.54 25.00 -9.81
N TRP A 27 2.39 23.87 -10.49
CA TRP A 27 2.11 22.60 -9.82
C TRP A 27 3.30 22.12 -8.97
N LEU A 28 4.53 22.39 -9.40
CA LEU A 28 5.73 22.03 -8.65
C LEU A 28 5.86 22.88 -7.37
N ALA A 29 5.58 24.19 -7.45
CA ALA A 29 5.54 25.06 -6.29
C ALA A 29 4.49 24.58 -5.27
N ASP A 30 3.28 24.24 -5.74
CA ASP A 30 2.21 23.71 -4.90
C ASP A 30 2.60 22.39 -4.23
N LEU A 31 3.24 21.47 -4.96
CA LEU A 31 3.71 20.19 -4.43
C LEU A 31 4.71 20.41 -3.29
N VAL A 32 5.69 21.29 -3.48
CA VAL A 32 6.72 21.58 -2.46
C VAL A 32 6.08 22.20 -1.22
N ASP A 33 5.13 23.12 -1.40
CA ASP A 33 4.43 23.76 -0.28
C ASP A 33 3.55 22.76 0.49
N ASN A 34 2.82 21.89 -0.23
CA ASN A 34 2.02 20.81 0.38
C ASN A 34 2.89 19.85 1.19
N ALA A 35 4.03 19.43 0.62
CA ALA A 35 4.97 18.55 1.29
C ALA A 35 5.50 19.17 2.59
N LYS A 36 5.85 20.46 2.57
CA LYS A 36 6.27 21.19 3.78
C LYS A 36 5.15 21.33 4.81
N HIS A 37 3.91 21.49 4.36
CA HIS A 37 2.75 21.60 5.24
C HIS A 37 2.47 20.27 5.96
N LEU A 38 2.39 19.18 5.20
CA LEU A 38 2.01 17.86 5.72
C LEU A 38 3.15 17.18 6.48
N SER A 39 4.42 17.32 6.05
CA SER A 39 5.58 16.65 6.65
C SER A 39 5.81 16.92 8.15
N LYS A 40 5.20 17.97 8.71
CA LYS A 40 5.30 18.29 10.15
C LYS A 40 4.42 17.42 11.03
N ASP A 41 3.54 16.59 10.45
CA ASP A 41 2.61 15.77 11.19
C ASP A 41 3.26 14.45 11.65
N LYS A 42 3.11 14.16 12.96
CA LYS A 42 3.55 12.91 13.60
C LYS A 42 3.06 11.64 12.88
N LEU A 43 1.91 11.71 12.21
CA LEU A 43 1.33 10.57 11.49
C LEU A 43 2.22 10.13 10.31
N HIS A 44 3.09 10.99 9.76
CA HIS A 44 4.09 10.58 8.77
C HIS A 44 5.15 9.66 9.36
N VAL A 45 5.67 10.00 10.54
CA VAL A 45 6.65 9.16 11.26
C VAL A 45 6.01 7.83 11.64
N GLU A 46 4.77 7.86 12.15
CA GLU A 46 4.03 6.63 12.45
C GLU A 46 3.80 5.77 11.19
N SER A 47 3.49 6.40 10.05
CA SER A 47 3.36 5.71 8.77
C SER A 47 4.68 5.08 8.33
N PHE A 48 5.79 5.80 8.46
CA PHE A 48 7.08 5.29 8.06
C PHE A 48 7.50 4.12 8.96
N ALA A 49 7.24 4.21 10.27
CA ALA A 49 7.46 3.11 11.21
C ALA A 49 6.66 1.84 10.83
N ARG A 50 5.41 2.00 10.37
CA ARG A 50 4.62 0.88 9.82
C ARG A 50 5.25 0.26 8.59
N LEU A 51 5.76 1.07 7.66
CA LEU A 51 6.48 0.58 6.47
C LEU A 51 7.78 -0.13 6.84
N SER A 52 8.53 0.39 7.81
CA SER A 52 9.75 -0.27 8.31
C SER A 52 9.45 -1.63 8.92
N ALA A 53 8.37 -1.75 9.71
CA ALA A 53 7.92 -3.01 10.27
C ALA A 53 7.46 -4.00 9.18
N LEU A 54 6.67 -3.53 8.21
CA LEU A 54 6.28 -4.32 7.03
C LEU A 54 7.49 -4.85 6.27
N ASN A 55 8.47 -3.99 5.96
CA ASN A 55 9.72 -4.37 5.30
C ASN A 55 10.50 -5.42 6.11
N GLY A 56 10.53 -5.29 7.44
CA GLY A 56 11.13 -6.28 8.32
C GLY A 56 10.45 -7.66 8.25
N VAL A 57 9.12 -7.70 8.15
CA VAL A 57 8.37 -8.95 7.95
C VAL A 57 8.65 -9.52 6.56
N ILE A 58 8.57 -8.69 5.52
CA ILE A 58 8.83 -9.10 4.13
C ILE A 58 10.24 -9.68 3.99
N SER A 59 11.26 -9.07 4.59
CA SER A 59 12.64 -9.54 4.46
C SER A 59 12.86 -10.93 5.06
N VAL A 60 12.11 -11.29 6.11
CA VAL A 60 12.14 -12.64 6.71
C VAL A 60 11.46 -13.66 5.80
N VAL A 61 10.27 -13.35 5.30
CA VAL A 61 9.45 -14.33 4.55
C VAL A 61 9.86 -14.46 3.08
N SER A 62 10.51 -13.45 2.49
CA SER A 62 10.84 -13.39 1.07
C SER A 62 11.65 -14.59 0.57
N ALA A 63 12.46 -15.20 1.43
CA ALA A 63 13.22 -16.41 1.10
C ALA A 63 12.33 -17.63 0.79
N SER A 64 11.09 -17.66 1.31
CA SER A 64 10.12 -18.73 1.10
C SER A 64 9.36 -18.60 -0.23
N PHE A 65 9.54 -17.51 -0.96
CA PHE A 65 8.87 -17.27 -2.25
C PHE A 65 9.81 -17.66 -3.39
N ASP A 66 9.29 -18.34 -4.40
CA ASP A 66 10.00 -18.50 -5.67
C ASP A 66 10.23 -17.12 -6.34
N PRO A 67 11.21 -16.99 -7.25
CA PRO A 67 11.58 -15.70 -7.81
C PRO A 67 10.45 -14.94 -8.49
N GLU A 68 9.48 -15.62 -9.10
CA GLU A 68 8.40 -14.97 -9.85
C GLU A 68 7.28 -14.54 -8.90
N SER A 69 6.86 -15.39 -7.96
CA SER A 69 5.87 -14.98 -6.93
C SER A 69 6.42 -13.88 -6.02
N ARG A 70 7.73 -13.86 -5.77
CA ARG A 70 8.41 -12.82 -4.98
C ARG A 70 8.29 -11.43 -5.62
N LYS A 71 8.18 -11.33 -6.95
CA LYS A 71 7.99 -10.03 -7.64
C LYS A 71 6.69 -9.37 -7.19
N PHE A 72 5.62 -10.12 -6.96
CA PHE A 72 4.37 -9.58 -6.41
C PHE A 72 4.55 -9.05 -4.98
N LEU A 73 5.34 -9.72 -4.16
CA LEU A 73 5.61 -9.27 -2.79
C LEU A 73 6.43 -7.96 -2.77
N LEU A 74 7.41 -7.84 -3.66
CA LEU A 74 8.19 -6.61 -3.85
C LEU A 74 7.34 -5.48 -4.44
N GLU A 75 6.44 -5.80 -5.36
CA GLU A 75 5.50 -4.82 -5.92
C GLU A 75 4.51 -4.34 -4.87
N ALA A 76 4.01 -5.23 -4.02
CA ALA A 76 3.20 -4.86 -2.86
C ALA A 76 3.96 -3.89 -1.95
N GLN A 77 5.24 -4.16 -1.66
CA GLN A 77 6.06 -3.25 -0.88
C GLN A 77 6.20 -1.87 -1.55
N ASN A 78 6.45 -1.83 -2.86
CA ASN A 78 6.50 -0.59 -3.62
C ASN A 78 5.18 0.17 -3.54
N ASP A 79 4.05 -0.51 -3.69
CA ASP A 79 2.71 0.07 -3.56
C ASP A 79 2.47 0.70 -2.18
N ALA A 80 2.93 0.05 -1.11
CA ALA A 80 2.83 0.60 0.24
C ALA A 80 3.67 1.88 0.41
N VAL A 81 4.88 1.92 -0.18
CA VAL A 81 5.75 3.11 -0.19
C VAL A 81 5.15 4.21 -1.04
N LEU A 82 4.65 3.90 -2.25
CA LEU A 82 3.96 4.86 -3.12
C LEU A 82 2.73 5.46 -2.44
N SER A 83 2.00 4.65 -1.67
CA SER A 83 0.87 5.14 -0.87
C SER A 83 1.31 6.21 0.13
N HIS A 84 2.39 5.97 0.85
CA HIS A 84 2.99 6.92 1.79
C HIS A 84 3.50 8.18 1.09
N VAL A 85 4.24 8.03 -0.01
CA VAL A 85 4.78 9.15 -0.78
C VAL A 85 3.66 10.03 -1.31
N GLY A 86 2.63 9.48 -1.94
CA GLY A 86 1.46 10.27 -2.37
C GLY A 86 0.81 11.06 -1.22
N ALA A 87 0.83 10.49 -0.01
CA ALA A 87 0.19 11.09 1.15
C ALA A 87 1.01 12.25 1.71
N THR A 88 2.34 12.27 1.48
CA THR A 88 3.21 13.36 1.95
C THR A 88 2.96 14.67 1.22
N PHE A 89 2.40 14.66 0.01
CA PHE A 89 2.07 15.87 -0.73
C PHE A 89 0.57 16.00 -1.04
N GLY A 90 -0.28 15.24 -0.34
CA GLY A 90 -1.74 15.40 -0.40
C GLY A 90 -2.40 14.81 -1.66
N SER A 91 -1.72 13.91 -2.37
CA SER A 91 -2.28 13.17 -3.51
C SER A 91 -3.09 11.96 -3.03
N TRP A 92 -4.21 12.23 -2.35
CA TRP A 92 -4.98 11.20 -1.65
C TRP A 92 -5.50 10.09 -2.55
N ARG A 93 -5.91 10.42 -3.79
CA ARG A 93 -6.40 9.43 -4.73
C ARG A 93 -5.31 8.44 -5.11
N LEU A 94 -4.12 8.95 -5.48
CA LEU A 94 -2.95 8.12 -5.79
C LEU A 94 -2.60 7.26 -4.58
N SER A 95 -2.56 7.85 -3.38
CA SER A 95 -2.25 7.12 -2.15
C SER A 95 -3.20 5.95 -1.88
N LEU A 96 -4.50 6.16 -2.05
CA LEU A 96 -5.51 5.12 -1.82
C LEU A 96 -5.50 4.06 -2.92
N GLN A 97 -5.23 4.46 -4.17
CA GLN A 97 -5.04 3.52 -5.30
C GLN A 97 -3.83 2.62 -5.07
N SER A 98 -2.69 3.18 -4.69
CA SER A 98 -1.50 2.38 -4.35
C SER A 98 -1.76 1.47 -3.15
N LEU A 99 -2.49 1.91 -2.13
CA LEU A 99 -2.82 1.05 -0.98
C LEU A 99 -3.74 -0.13 -1.37
N ARG A 100 -4.64 0.08 -2.34
CA ARG A 100 -5.45 -1.00 -2.92
C ARG A 100 -4.57 -2.00 -3.67
N SER A 101 -3.66 -1.52 -4.49
CA SER A 101 -2.70 -2.36 -5.22
C SER A 101 -1.83 -3.16 -4.25
N PHE A 102 -1.38 -2.56 -3.15
CA PHE A 102 -0.66 -3.26 -2.07
C PHE A 102 -1.46 -4.47 -1.54
N ALA A 103 -2.74 -4.29 -1.24
CA ALA A 103 -3.59 -5.38 -0.76
C ALA A 103 -3.70 -6.51 -1.79
N GLU A 104 -3.92 -6.16 -3.07
CA GLU A 104 -4.06 -7.10 -4.18
C GLU A 104 -2.75 -7.86 -4.44
N ASN A 105 -1.64 -7.16 -4.59
CA ASN A 105 -0.32 -7.75 -4.84
C ASN A 105 0.16 -8.60 -3.66
N SER A 106 -0.19 -8.24 -2.41
CA SER A 106 0.11 -9.08 -1.24
C SER A 106 -0.59 -10.44 -1.33
N LEU A 107 -1.86 -10.49 -1.71
CA LEU A 107 -2.58 -11.76 -1.86
C LEU A 107 -2.17 -12.52 -3.14
N CYS A 108 -1.87 -11.82 -4.25
CA CYS A 108 -1.29 -12.44 -5.44
C CYS A 108 0.02 -13.16 -5.13
N ALA A 109 0.91 -12.54 -4.33
CA ALA A 109 2.16 -13.15 -3.92
C ALA A 109 1.91 -14.47 -3.19
N LEU A 110 0.98 -14.49 -2.24
CA LEU A 110 0.62 -15.69 -1.47
C LEU A 110 -0.06 -16.76 -2.33
N TYR A 111 -0.95 -16.35 -3.23
CA TYR A 111 -1.65 -17.26 -4.13
C TYR A 111 -0.69 -17.97 -5.09
N TYR A 112 0.18 -17.21 -5.77
CA TYR A 112 1.03 -17.77 -6.83
C TYR A 112 2.17 -18.64 -6.30
N VAL A 113 2.58 -18.48 -5.04
CA VAL A 113 3.51 -19.44 -4.39
C VAL A 113 2.95 -20.86 -4.43
N SER A 114 1.64 -21.02 -4.25
CA SER A 114 0.97 -22.34 -4.27
C SER A 114 0.43 -22.73 -5.65
N HIS A 115 0.44 -21.81 -6.62
CA HIS A 115 -0.23 -21.95 -7.92
C HIS A 115 0.72 -21.63 -9.10
N PRO A 116 1.79 -22.42 -9.30
CA PRO A 116 2.80 -22.14 -10.32
C PRO A 116 2.28 -22.30 -11.77
N ILE A 117 1.20 -23.06 -11.98
CA ILE A 117 0.60 -23.22 -13.32
C ILE A 117 -0.16 -21.94 -13.70
N GLU A 118 -0.97 -21.43 -12.78
CA GLU A 118 -1.73 -20.19 -12.92
C GLU A 118 -0.80 -18.99 -13.08
N LEU A 119 0.34 -18.97 -12.38
CA LEU A 119 1.37 -17.95 -12.57
C LEU A 119 1.89 -17.94 -14.02
N LYS A 120 2.23 -19.11 -14.58
CA LYS A 120 2.66 -19.21 -16.00
C LYS A 120 1.57 -18.79 -16.99
N LEU A 121 0.30 -18.99 -16.65
CA LEU A 121 -0.82 -18.51 -17.46
C LEU A 121 -0.99 -17.00 -17.34
N TRP A 122 -0.78 -16.43 -16.15
CA TRP A 122 -0.79 -15.00 -15.89
C TRP A 122 0.30 -14.27 -16.68
N GLU A 123 1.54 -14.80 -16.68
CA GLU A 123 2.66 -14.26 -17.46
C GLU A 123 2.37 -14.18 -18.97
N ARG A 124 1.53 -15.11 -19.46
CA ARG A 124 1.07 -15.16 -20.86
C ARG A 124 -0.18 -14.33 -21.12
N GLY A 125 -0.69 -13.61 -20.13
CA GLY A 125 -1.92 -12.83 -20.21
C GLY A 125 -3.19 -13.67 -20.34
N LYS A 126 -3.13 -14.98 -20.03
CA LYS A 126 -4.25 -15.93 -20.18
C LYS A 126 -5.03 -16.18 -18.89
N TYR A 127 -4.53 -15.69 -17.77
CA TYR A 127 -5.17 -15.84 -16.46
C TYR A 127 -5.09 -14.54 -15.67
N ARG A 128 -6.19 -14.20 -15.00
CA ARG A 128 -6.28 -13.13 -14.02
C ARG A 128 -7.24 -13.56 -12.93
N ILE A 129 -6.77 -13.60 -11.70
CA ILE A 129 -7.59 -13.89 -10.52
C ILE A 129 -8.11 -12.57 -9.93
N GLY A 130 -9.38 -12.52 -9.55
CA GLY A 130 -9.97 -11.36 -8.89
C GLY A 130 -9.66 -11.34 -7.39
N PHE A 131 -9.67 -10.15 -6.78
CA PHE A 131 -9.41 -10.00 -5.34
C PHE A 131 -10.34 -10.85 -4.46
N ARG A 132 -11.62 -10.98 -4.83
CA ARG A 132 -12.58 -11.81 -4.09
C ARG A 132 -12.17 -13.28 -4.06
N ASP A 133 -11.65 -13.80 -5.18
CA ASP A 133 -11.20 -15.18 -5.27
C ASP A 133 -9.88 -15.39 -4.51
N LEU A 134 -8.99 -14.39 -4.55
CA LEU A 134 -7.78 -14.35 -3.71
C LEU A 134 -8.14 -14.42 -2.22
N ALA A 135 -9.06 -13.56 -1.76
CA ALA A 135 -9.51 -13.53 -0.38
C ALA A 135 -10.18 -14.84 0.02
N LYS A 136 -11.05 -15.39 -0.84
CA LYS A 136 -11.69 -16.69 -0.62
C LYS A 136 -10.66 -17.81 -0.47
N PHE A 137 -9.69 -17.87 -1.37
CA PHE A 137 -8.59 -18.84 -1.30
C PHE A 137 -7.88 -18.73 0.06
N MET A 138 -7.46 -17.51 0.44
CA MET A 138 -6.76 -17.28 1.70
C MET A 138 -7.59 -17.68 2.92
N SER A 139 -8.88 -17.32 2.99
CA SER A 139 -9.73 -17.70 4.12
C SER A 139 -9.91 -19.22 4.26
N SER A 140 -9.67 -19.99 3.20
CA SER A 140 -9.70 -21.46 3.20
C SER A 140 -8.31 -22.12 3.18
N HIS A 141 -7.23 -21.35 3.39
CA HIS A 141 -5.88 -21.87 3.31
C HIS A 141 -5.60 -22.85 4.47
N PRO A 142 -5.10 -24.08 4.22
CA PRO A 142 -4.86 -25.07 5.28
C PRO A 142 -3.93 -24.58 6.40
N ASP A 143 -2.86 -23.86 6.04
CA ASP A 143 -1.93 -23.29 7.04
C ASP A 143 -2.52 -22.14 7.86
N LEU A 144 -3.75 -21.68 7.54
CA LEU A 144 -4.49 -20.73 8.37
C LEU A 144 -5.54 -21.42 9.26
N GLU A 145 -5.70 -22.74 9.14
CA GLU A 145 -6.61 -23.51 9.99
C GLU A 145 -6.17 -23.41 11.46
N GLY A 146 -7.09 -22.98 12.33
CA GLY A 146 -6.81 -22.73 13.75
C GLY A 146 -6.30 -21.32 14.08
N TYR A 147 -6.10 -20.45 13.09
CA TYR A 147 -5.72 -19.04 13.29
C TYR A 147 -6.88 -18.09 12.97
N ASP A 148 -7.89 -18.03 13.84
CA ASP A 148 -9.07 -17.15 13.68
C ASP A 148 -8.70 -15.68 13.42
N CYS A 149 -7.63 -15.18 14.03
CA CYS A 149 -7.15 -13.81 13.84
C CYS A 149 -6.61 -13.55 12.42
N ALA A 150 -6.06 -14.57 11.76
CA ALA A 150 -5.61 -14.50 10.37
C ALA A 150 -6.81 -14.52 9.42
N VAL A 151 -7.76 -15.44 9.62
CA VAL A 151 -9.01 -15.50 8.85
C VAL A 151 -9.82 -14.20 8.99
N SER A 152 -9.95 -13.68 10.22
CA SER A 152 -10.56 -12.36 10.45
C SER A 152 -9.80 -11.24 9.74
N SER A 153 -8.47 -11.32 9.66
CA SER A 153 -7.66 -10.33 8.93
C SER A 153 -7.84 -10.40 7.43
N VAL A 154 -8.10 -11.59 6.84
CA VAL A 154 -8.49 -11.70 5.43
C VAL A 154 -9.83 -11.02 5.18
N ASN A 155 -10.83 -11.27 6.04
CA ASN A 155 -12.15 -10.65 5.92
C ASN A 155 -12.10 -9.12 6.11
N ASP A 156 -11.27 -8.63 7.02
CA ASP A 156 -11.06 -7.20 7.21
C ASP A 156 -10.31 -6.58 6.01
N LEU A 157 -9.36 -7.29 5.42
CA LEU A 157 -8.68 -6.85 4.21
C LEU A 157 -9.65 -6.76 3.02
N GLU A 158 -10.62 -7.65 2.90
CA GLU A 158 -11.69 -7.58 1.88
C GLU A 158 -12.56 -6.33 2.05
N LYS A 159 -12.94 -5.98 3.29
CA LYS A 159 -13.68 -4.74 3.58
C LYS A 159 -12.84 -3.50 3.24
N GLU A 160 -11.56 -3.50 3.58
CA GLU A 160 -10.65 -2.40 3.25
C GLU A 160 -10.47 -2.28 1.73
N TYR A 161 -10.28 -3.38 1.01
CA TYR A 161 -10.19 -3.38 -0.46
C TYR A 161 -11.45 -2.81 -1.12
N ALA A 162 -12.64 -3.21 -0.63
CA ALA A 162 -13.91 -2.69 -1.13
C ALA A 162 -14.03 -1.17 -0.91
N GLU A 163 -13.58 -0.67 0.24
CA GLU A 163 -13.54 0.77 0.48
C GLU A 163 -12.54 1.48 -0.44
N LEU A 164 -11.30 0.98 -0.51
CA LEU A 164 -10.24 1.60 -1.33
C LEU A 164 -10.63 1.62 -2.81
N SER A 165 -11.38 0.62 -3.27
CA SER A 165 -11.94 0.58 -4.63
C SER A 165 -12.92 1.72 -4.91
N LYS A 166 -13.64 2.24 -3.90
CA LYS A 166 -14.49 3.43 -4.08
C LYS A 166 -13.68 4.68 -4.41
N ALA A 167 -12.45 4.78 -3.89
CA ALA A 167 -11.54 5.89 -4.21
C ALA A 167 -11.01 5.79 -5.65
N VAL A 168 -10.80 4.57 -6.16
CA VAL A 168 -10.37 4.33 -7.55
C VAL A 168 -11.45 4.75 -8.54
N HIS A 169 -12.70 4.39 -8.28
CA HIS A 169 -13.82 4.66 -9.19
C HIS A 169 -14.44 6.05 -9.02
N GLY A 170 -14.00 6.85 -8.05
CA GLY A 170 -14.61 8.15 -7.73
C GLY A 170 -16.09 8.03 -7.35
N SER A 171 -16.51 6.83 -6.91
CA SER A 171 -17.91 6.45 -6.74
C SER A 171 -18.51 6.98 -5.44
N ALA A 172 -17.68 7.42 -4.49
CA ALA A 172 -18.14 8.16 -3.31
C ALA A 172 -17.73 9.64 -3.40
N LYS A 173 -18.68 10.54 -3.10
CA LYS A 173 -18.44 11.99 -3.04
C LYS A 173 -17.25 12.34 -2.13
N THR A 174 -17.06 11.60 -1.04
CA THR A 174 -15.97 11.78 -0.07
C THR A 174 -14.56 11.52 -0.62
N PHE A 175 -14.44 10.89 -1.79
CA PHE A 175 -13.17 10.62 -2.47
C PHE A 175 -12.97 11.47 -3.73
N ARG A 176 -13.88 12.41 -4.02
CA ARG A 176 -13.68 13.38 -5.09
C ARG A 176 -12.63 14.41 -4.64
N MET A 177 -11.73 14.76 -5.55
CA MET A 177 -10.73 15.81 -5.33
C MET A 177 -11.28 17.20 -5.66
N THR A 178 -12.40 17.26 -6.40
CA THR A 178 -12.96 18.49 -6.95
C THR A 178 -14.33 18.73 -6.31
N ASP A 179 -14.42 19.78 -5.49
CA ASP A 179 -15.66 20.21 -4.82
C ASP A 179 -16.36 21.38 -5.55
N SER A 180 -15.64 22.08 -6.46
CA SER A 180 -16.15 23.17 -7.31
C SER A 180 -15.83 22.92 -8.79
N VAL A 181 -16.66 23.42 -9.71
CA VAL A 181 -16.50 23.24 -11.17
C VAL A 181 -15.30 24.02 -11.73
N SER A 182 -14.67 24.90 -10.94
CA SER A 182 -13.67 25.87 -11.39
C SER A 182 -12.21 25.46 -11.17
N ASP A 183 -11.90 24.50 -10.29
CA ASP A 183 -10.51 24.30 -9.83
C ASP A 183 -10.01 22.87 -10.06
N ILE A 184 -8.93 22.73 -10.82
CA ILE A 184 -8.18 21.47 -10.93
C ILE A 184 -7.35 21.30 -9.65
N LEU A 185 -7.85 20.48 -8.74
CA LEU A 185 -7.15 20.13 -7.49
C LEU A 185 -6.32 18.87 -7.68
N LEU A 186 -5.01 19.05 -7.86
CA LEU A 186 -4.04 17.95 -7.93
C LEU A 186 -3.76 17.35 -6.55
N TRP A 187 -3.87 18.16 -5.50
CA TRP A 187 -3.54 17.80 -4.12
C TRP A 187 -4.38 18.60 -3.13
N ASP A 188 -4.58 18.03 -1.94
CA ASP A 188 -5.39 18.63 -0.88
C ASP A 188 -4.66 18.54 0.47
N ARG A 189 -4.59 19.67 1.17
CA ARG A 189 -3.93 19.82 2.48
C ARG A 189 -4.81 19.43 3.66
N ALA A 190 -6.05 18.98 3.44
CA ALA A 190 -7.00 18.70 4.49
C ALA A 190 -6.50 17.59 5.45
N ASN A 191 -6.13 17.97 6.67
CA ASN A 191 -5.73 17.05 7.75
C ASN A 191 -6.76 15.93 8.00
N GLY A 192 -8.05 16.20 7.77
CA GLY A 192 -9.10 15.18 7.87
C GLY A 192 -8.96 14.03 6.86
N LYS A 193 -8.47 14.31 5.64
CA LYS A 193 -8.18 13.27 4.63
C LYS A 193 -6.93 12.48 5.00
N PHE A 194 -5.93 13.14 5.59
CA PHE A 194 -4.73 12.48 6.08
C PHE A 194 -5.01 11.49 7.23
N GLY A 195 -5.87 11.87 8.18
CA GLY A 195 -6.34 10.96 9.22
C GLY A 195 -7.06 9.73 8.67
N LYS A 196 -7.97 9.94 7.69
CA LYS A 196 -8.67 8.83 7.00
C LYS A 196 -7.70 7.90 6.28
N TRP A 197 -6.76 8.44 5.51
CA TRP A 197 -5.73 7.64 4.85
C TRP A 197 -4.89 6.86 5.87
N THR A 198 -4.47 7.48 6.97
CA THR A 198 -3.69 6.83 8.04
C THR A 198 -4.42 5.63 8.62
N THR A 199 -5.73 5.75 8.89
CA THR A 199 -6.56 4.63 9.35
C THR A 199 -6.56 3.49 8.32
N ARG A 200 -6.81 3.80 7.04
CA ARG A 200 -6.84 2.79 5.98
C ARG A 200 -5.48 2.10 5.81
N GLN A 201 -4.40 2.86 5.83
CA GLN A 201 -3.04 2.32 5.74
C GLN A 201 -2.75 1.37 6.90
N ARG A 202 -3.01 1.80 8.14
CA ARG A 202 -2.80 0.96 9.33
C ARG A 202 -3.60 -0.34 9.24
N ASN A 203 -4.88 -0.26 8.89
CA ASN A 203 -5.74 -1.44 8.78
C ASN A 203 -5.25 -2.40 7.71
N THR A 204 -4.93 -1.89 6.52
CA THR A 204 -4.50 -2.71 5.37
C THR A 204 -3.16 -3.40 5.67
N ILE A 205 -2.14 -2.65 6.11
CA ILE A 205 -0.83 -3.21 6.46
C ILE A 205 -0.96 -4.20 7.62
N SER A 206 -1.76 -3.87 8.65
CA SER A 206 -1.98 -4.77 9.77
C SER A 206 -2.60 -6.10 9.35
N CYS A 207 -3.58 -6.10 8.44
CA CYS A 207 -4.19 -7.33 7.97
C CYS A 207 -3.19 -8.19 7.21
N VAL A 208 -2.44 -7.60 6.26
CA VAL A 208 -1.40 -8.31 5.50
C VAL A 208 -0.32 -8.87 6.43
N VAL A 209 0.16 -8.09 7.40
CA VAL A 209 1.16 -8.57 8.36
C VAL A 209 0.65 -9.74 9.18
N VAL A 210 -0.59 -9.71 9.69
CA VAL A 210 -1.14 -10.86 10.45
C VAL A 210 -1.22 -12.11 9.58
N ILE A 211 -1.63 -11.98 8.31
CA ILE A 211 -1.69 -13.11 7.37
C ILE A 211 -0.28 -13.70 7.16
N LEU A 212 0.72 -12.84 6.92
CA LEU A 212 2.12 -13.28 6.75
C LEU A 212 2.66 -13.95 8.02
N LEU A 213 2.39 -13.39 9.19
CA LEU A 213 2.83 -13.98 10.47
C LEU A 213 2.20 -15.35 10.70
N ALA A 214 0.96 -15.57 10.28
CA ALA A 214 0.28 -16.86 10.43
C ALA A 214 0.83 -17.92 9.47
N LEU A 215 1.02 -17.58 8.19
CA LEU A 215 1.55 -18.53 7.18
C LEU A 215 3.03 -18.88 7.40
N PHE A 216 3.80 -17.95 7.97
CA PHE A 216 5.24 -18.09 8.17
C PHE A 216 5.61 -18.07 9.66
N ASP A 217 4.73 -18.57 10.53
CA ASP A 217 4.85 -18.53 11.98
C ASP A 217 6.22 -19.04 12.48
N LYS A 218 6.69 -20.16 11.91
CA LYS A 218 7.98 -20.80 12.21
C LYS A 218 9.17 -19.87 12.03
N SER A 219 9.08 -18.90 11.11
CA SER A 219 10.15 -17.91 10.86
C SER A 219 10.22 -16.80 11.92
N PHE A 220 9.26 -16.74 12.84
CA PHE A 220 9.17 -15.71 13.89
C PHE A 220 9.17 -16.31 15.31
N GLN A 221 9.47 -17.60 15.48
CA GLN A 221 9.45 -18.27 16.78
C GLN A 221 10.72 -18.01 17.62
N GLY A 222 10.57 -18.18 18.94
CA GLY A 222 11.69 -18.12 19.89
C GLY A 222 12.36 -16.75 19.98
N ALA A 223 13.70 -16.74 19.92
CA ALA A 223 14.52 -15.52 19.98
C ALA A 223 14.79 -14.89 18.61
N GLN A 224 14.28 -15.47 17.52
CA GLN A 224 14.53 -14.98 16.17
C GLN A 224 13.94 -13.57 15.97
N HIS A 225 14.64 -12.78 15.15
CA HIS A 225 14.22 -11.47 14.66
C HIS A 225 13.59 -10.55 15.72
N LEU A 226 14.23 -10.45 16.90
CA LEU A 226 13.69 -9.70 18.05
C LEU A 226 13.26 -8.26 17.70
N GLU A 227 14.08 -7.53 16.94
CA GLU A 227 13.77 -6.15 16.55
C GLU A 227 12.61 -6.07 15.56
N ILE A 228 12.44 -7.06 14.69
CA ILE A 228 11.27 -7.14 13.79
C ILE A 228 10.02 -7.43 14.62
N ARG A 229 10.08 -8.33 15.59
CA ARG A 229 8.94 -8.60 16.48
C ARG A 229 8.59 -7.39 17.34
N ARG A 230 9.57 -6.60 17.80
CA ARG A 230 9.30 -5.31 18.49
C ARG A 230 8.64 -4.30 17.57
N SER A 231 9.08 -4.21 16.32
CA SER A 231 8.52 -3.25 15.36
C SER A 231 7.06 -3.55 14.99
N LEU A 232 6.56 -4.78 15.23
CA LEU A 232 5.14 -5.12 15.07
C LEU A 232 4.21 -4.23 15.91
N ASN A 233 4.68 -3.64 17.02
CA ASN A 233 3.87 -2.68 17.81
C ASN A 233 3.51 -1.41 17.02
N PHE A 234 4.24 -1.07 15.95
CA PHE A 234 3.91 0.07 15.10
C PHE A 234 2.78 -0.24 14.13
N VAL A 235 2.55 -1.52 13.83
CA VAL A 235 1.57 -2.00 12.84
C VAL A 235 0.31 -2.53 13.51
N LEU A 236 0.46 -3.33 14.57
CA LEU A 236 -0.63 -4.03 15.22
C LEU A 236 -1.21 -3.18 16.37
N SER A 237 -2.54 -3.14 16.45
CA SER A 237 -3.20 -2.63 17.67
C SER A 237 -2.91 -3.56 18.85
N ALA A 238 -3.04 -3.06 20.09
CA ALA A 238 -2.86 -3.89 21.28
C ALA A 238 -3.73 -5.16 21.25
N THR A 239 -4.97 -5.04 20.77
CA THR A 239 -5.88 -6.18 20.59
C THR A 239 -5.34 -7.18 19.56
N LYS A 240 -4.90 -6.73 18.38
CA LYS A 240 -4.35 -7.63 17.35
C LYS A 240 -3.03 -8.25 17.79
N ALA A 241 -2.14 -7.49 18.44
CA ALA A 241 -0.88 -8.01 18.98
C ALA A 241 -1.11 -9.11 20.02
N LYS A 242 -2.12 -8.95 20.88
CA LYS A 242 -2.54 -9.99 21.83
C LYS A 242 -3.02 -11.24 21.09
N LEU A 243 -3.90 -11.10 20.09
CA LEU A 243 -4.38 -12.23 19.29
C LEU A 243 -3.25 -12.98 18.57
N VAL A 244 -2.28 -12.26 17.99
CA VAL A 244 -1.09 -12.86 17.38
C VAL A 244 -0.28 -13.65 18.41
N SER A 245 -0.09 -13.11 19.61
CA SER A 245 0.62 -13.80 20.69
C SER A 245 -0.14 -15.04 21.17
N ASP A 246 -1.46 -14.95 21.31
CA ASP A 246 -2.30 -16.01 21.87
C ASP A 246 -2.56 -17.14 20.87
N GLN A 247 -2.76 -16.83 19.57
CA GLN A 247 -3.13 -17.82 18.55
C GLN A 247 -1.93 -18.29 17.72
N ILE A 248 -1.12 -17.35 17.18
CA ILE A 248 0.03 -17.65 16.31
C ILE A 248 1.29 -17.97 17.13
N LYS A 249 1.27 -17.71 18.45
CA LYS A 249 2.38 -17.98 19.39
C LYS A 249 3.65 -17.16 19.12
N ILE A 250 3.51 -16.01 18.46
CA ILE A 250 4.61 -15.05 18.26
C ILE A 250 4.57 -14.03 19.39
N ASN A 251 5.56 -14.08 20.28
CA ASN A 251 5.71 -13.08 21.35
C ASN A 251 6.12 -11.72 20.74
N ILE A 252 5.33 -10.68 21.02
CA ILE A 252 5.58 -9.29 20.60
C ILE A 252 6.07 -8.49 21.82
N PRO A 253 7.39 -8.26 21.96
CA PRO A 253 7.91 -7.52 23.09
C PRO A 253 7.47 -6.05 23.01
N LYS A 254 7.16 -5.43 24.15
CA LYS A 254 6.84 -4.00 24.21
C LYS A 254 8.05 -3.17 23.76
N VAL A 255 7.79 -2.11 22.99
CA VAL A 255 8.77 -1.06 22.71
C VAL A 255 8.96 -0.24 23.99
N ARG A 256 10.19 -0.14 24.47
CA ARG A 256 10.56 0.70 25.63
C ARG A 256 10.71 2.15 25.22
#